data_AF-A0A7C9CFS9-F1
#
_entry.id   AF-A0A7C9CFS9-F1
#
_cell.length_a   1.000
_cell.length_b   1.000
_cell.length_c   1.000
_cell.angle_alpha   90.00
_cell.angle_beta   90.00
_cell.angle_gamma   90.00
#
_symmetry.space_group_name_H-M   'P 1'
#
loop_
_entity.id
_entity.type
_entity.pdbx_description
1 polymer ?
#
loop_
_entity_poly.entity_id
_entity_poly.type
_entity_poly.pdbx_seq_one_letter_code
_entity_poly.pdbx_strand_id
1 'polypeptide(L)'
;FFQGIIPSTFITLKGLQKLDLSQNNLSGEIPKYLAMLPLQMLNLSYNSLEGEVPVGGIFYNVTGLSVLGNKGLCGGMPQLNLPLCNSRKMPEKGLDHKRRS
;
A
#
# COMPACT_ATOMS: atom_id res chain seq x y z
N PHE A 1 17.25 2.28 -14.69
CA PHE A 1 16.13 1.90 -13.82
C PHE A 1 16.47 2.31 -12.39
N PHE A 2 15.54 2.95 -11.68
CA PHE A 2 15.69 3.21 -10.25
C PHE A 2 15.55 1.91 -9.46
N GLN A 3 16.24 1.79 -8.33
CA GLN A 3 16.24 0.62 -7.47
C GLN A 3 16.23 1.02 -6.00
N GLY A 4 15.87 0.10 -5.12
CA GLY A 4 15.76 0.33 -3.68
C GLY A 4 14.37 0.79 -3.26
N ILE A 5 14.25 1.46 -2.13
CA ILE A 5 12.98 1.85 -1.52
C ILE A 5 12.52 3.25 -1.93
N ILE A 6 11.23 3.54 -1.77
CA ILE A 6 10.69 4.90 -1.94
C ILE A 6 11.17 5.78 -0.76
N PRO A 7 11.98 6.83 -0.99
CA PRO A 7 12.63 7.58 0.08
C PRO A 7 11.66 8.38 0.96
N SER A 8 11.83 8.30 2.28
CA SER A 8 10.99 9.03 3.25
C SER A 8 11.02 10.55 3.09
N THR A 9 12.06 11.08 2.45
CA THR A 9 12.23 12.52 2.17
C THR A 9 11.12 13.11 1.32
N PHE A 10 10.37 12.29 0.56
CA PHE A 10 9.22 12.74 -0.23
C PHE A 10 8.12 13.37 0.61
N ILE A 11 8.06 13.08 1.92
CA ILE A 11 7.13 13.73 2.85
C ILE A 11 7.27 15.26 2.89
N THR A 12 8.45 15.79 2.51
CA THR A 12 8.74 17.22 2.49
C THR A 12 8.18 17.93 1.24
N LEU A 13 7.80 17.17 0.21
CA LEU A 13 7.27 17.69 -1.05
C LEU A 13 5.78 18.05 -0.91
N LYS A 14 5.47 19.08 -0.10
CA LYS A 14 4.09 19.45 0.26
C LYS A 14 3.21 19.87 -0.92
N GLY A 15 3.80 20.25 -2.05
CA GLY A 15 3.07 20.59 -3.27
C GLY A 15 2.98 19.45 -4.29
N LEU A 16 3.44 18.24 -3.96
CA LEU A 16 3.50 17.13 -4.91
C LEU A 16 2.09 16.61 -5.21
N GLN A 17 1.65 16.81 -6.47
CA GLN A 17 0.32 16.39 -6.94
C GLN A 17 0.37 15.15 -7.84
N LYS A 18 1.48 14.93 -8.55
CA LYS A 18 1.63 13.80 -9.48
C LYS A 18 2.98 13.14 -9.24
N LEU A 19 2.97 11.84 -9.02
CA LEU A 19 4.17 11.04 -8.81
C LEU A 19 4.07 9.78 -9.68
N ASP A 20 4.91 9.71 -10.71
CA ASP A 20 5.06 8.50 -11.53
C ASP A 20 6.43 7.88 -11.24
N LEU A 21 6.41 6.67 -10.68
CA LEU A 21 7.58 5.83 -10.42
C LEU A 21 7.46 4.49 -11.15
N SER A 22 6.58 4.39 -12.14
CA SER A 22 6.31 3.15 -12.84
C SER A 22 7.53 2.64 -13.62
N GLN A 23 7.56 1.34 -13.89
CA GLN A 23 8.60 0.68 -14.69
C GLN A 23 10.01 0.89 -14.13
N ASN A 24 10.15 0.64 -12.82
CA ASN A 24 11.44 0.65 -12.14
C ASN A 24 11.66 -0.67 -11.40
N ASN A 25 12.79 -0.77 -10.71
CA ASN A 25 13.15 -1.91 -9.89
C ASN A 25 13.06 -1.56 -8.39
N LEU A 26 12.08 -0.73 -8.02
CA LEU A 26 11.84 -0.36 -6.63
C LEU A 26 11.29 -1.56 -5.86
N SER A 27 11.64 -1.67 -4.59
CA SER A 27 11.28 -2.79 -3.71
C SER A 27 10.90 -2.33 -2.31
N GLY A 28 10.44 -3.26 -1.48
CA GLY A 28 9.95 -2.98 -0.13
C GLY A 28 8.52 -2.44 -0.11
N GLU A 29 8.11 -1.94 1.06
CA GLU A 29 6.73 -1.49 1.29
C GLU A 29 6.43 -0.12 0.67
N ILE A 30 5.17 0.08 0.29
CA ILE A 30 4.67 1.40 -0.09
C ILE A 30 4.59 2.28 1.17
N PRO A 31 5.30 3.42 1.24
CA PRO A 31 5.31 4.21 2.45
C PRO A 31 3.97 4.89 2.74
N LYS A 32 3.48 4.72 3.99
CA LYS A 32 2.20 5.28 4.45
C LYS A 32 2.11 6.80 4.36
N TYR A 33 3.24 7.52 4.44
CA TYR A 33 3.25 8.99 4.33
C TYR A 33 2.79 9.49 2.97
N LEU A 34 2.79 8.66 1.91
CA LEU A 34 2.24 9.04 0.60
C LEU A 34 0.74 9.38 0.70
N ALA A 35 0.03 8.82 1.68
CA ALA A 35 -1.36 9.18 1.97
C ALA A 35 -1.51 10.61 2.52
N MET A 36 -0.45 11.20 3.06
CA MET A 36 -0.44 12.54 3.65
C MET A 36 -0.10 13.65 2.64
N LEU A 37 0.36 13.27 1.44
CA LEU A 37 0.65 14.23 0.38
C LEU A 37 -0.63 14.55 -0.41
N PRO A 38 -0.77 15.77 -0.97
CA PRO A 38 -1.93 16.16 -1.78
C PRO A 38 -1.84 15.57 -3.20
N LEU A 39 -1.52 14.28 -3.30
CA LEU A 39 -1.40 13.55 -4.55
C LEU A 39 -2.79 13.39 -5.19
N GLN A 40 -2.85 13.68 -6.48
CA GLN A 40 -3.97 13.44 -7.38
C GLN A 40 -3.68 12.25 -8.30
N MET A 41 -2.40 11.97 -8.57
CA MET A 41 -1.95 10.81 -9.33
C MET A 41 -0.71 10.19 -8.70
N LEU A 42 -0.75 8.87 -8.52
CA LEU A 42 0.32 8.03 -8.03
C LEU A 42 0.40 6.76 -8.89
N ASN A 43 1.42 6.65 -9.71
CA ASN A 43 1.69 5.48 -10.52
C ASN A 43 2.91 4.74 -10.00
N LEU A 44 2.69 3.59 -9.35
CA LEU A 44 3.71 2.69 -8.80
C LEU A 44 3.82 1.39 -9.60
N SER A 45 3.16 1.31 -10.76
CA SER A 45 3.05 0.07 -11.51
C SER A 45 4.39 -0.47 -12.01
N TYR A 46 4.47 -1.78 -12.19
CA TYR A 46 5.64 -2.48 -12.72
C TYR A 46 6.92 -2.17 -11.93
N ASN A 47 6.86 -2.46 -10.63
CA ASN A 47 8.00 -2.49 -9.71
C ASN A 47 8.03 -3.85 -8.98
N SER A 48 8.91 -3.99 -8.00
CA SER A 48 9.00 -5.14 -7.08
C SER A 48 8.52 -4.77 -5.67
N LEU A 49 7.51 -3.90 -5.55
CA LEU A 49 6.95 -3.49 -4.26
C LEU A 49 6.17 -4.65 -3.60
N GLU A 50 6.15 -4.65 -2.27
CA GLU A 50 5.56 -5.72 -1.47
C GLU A 50 4.80 -5.20 -0.25
N GLY A 51 4.05 -6.10 0.40
CA GLY A 51 3.30 -5.79 1.61
C GLY A 51 1.91 -5.21 1.34
N GLU A 52 1.29 -4.71 2.40
CA GLU A 52 -0.07 -4.19 2.34
C GLU A 52 -0.12 -2.80 1.69
N VAL A 53 -1.03 -2.60 0.74
CA VAL A 53 -1.28 -1.26 0.20
C VAL A 53 -1.86 -0.35 1.30
N PRO A 54 -1.27 0.82 1.57
CA PRO A 54 -1.76 1.73 2.59
C PRO A 54 -3.20 2.19 2.37
N VAL A 55 -3.80 2.72 3.43
CA VAL A 55 -5.18 3.22 3.44
C VAL A 55 -5.16 4.73 3.66
N GLY A 56 -6.02 5.49 2.96
CA GLY A 56 -6.11 6.95 3.09
C GLY A 56 -5.55 7.74 1.91
N GLY A 57 -5.95 9.01 1.81
CA GLY A 57 -5.44 9.94 0.80
C GLY A 57 -5.60 9.41 -0.64
N ILE A 58 -4.51 9.45 -1.40
CA ILE A 58 -4.46 8.93 -2.78
C ILE A 58 -4.85 7.44 -2.88
N PHE A 59 -4.68 6.65 -1.80
CA PHE A 59 -5.01 5.23 -1.80
C PHE A 59 -6.52 4.93 -1.75
N TYR A 60 -7.38 5.93 -1.55
CA TYR A 60 -8.84 5.80 -1.76
C TYR A 60 -9.30 6.23 -3.16
N ASN A 61 -8.43 6.86 -3.95
CA ASN A 61 -8.75 7.35 -5.29
C ASN A 61 -8.25 6.37 -6.36
N VAL A 62 -9.07 5.39 -6.72
CA VAL A 62 -8.77 4.37 -7.75
C VAL A 62 -8.42 4.95 -9.10
N THR A 63 -9.01 6.09 -9.46
CA THR A 63 -8.74 6.74 -10.74
C THR A 63 -7.33 7.33 -10.77
N GLY A 64 -6.81 7.74 -9.61
CA GLY A 64 -5.49 8.34 -9.46
C GLY A 64 -4.38 7.35 -9.06
N LEU A 65 -4.70 6.11 -8.70
CA LEU A 65 -3.73 5.14 -8.19
C LEU A 65 -3.53 3.97 -9.18
N SER A 66 -2.27 3.65 -9.48
CA SER A 66 -1.91 2.40 -10.15
C SER A 66 -0.81 1.67 -9.39
N VAL A 67 -1.06 0.41 -9.06
CA VAL A 67 -0.12 -0.50 -8.38
C VAL A 67 0.10 -1.80 -9.16
N LEU A 68 -0.39 -1.86 -10.40
CA LEU A 68 -0.36 -3.03 -11.27
C LEU A 68 1.06 -3.60 -11.42
N GLY A 69 1.21 -4.92 -11.51
CA GLY A 69 2.50 -5.55 -11.82
C GLY A 69 3.45 -5.71 -10.64
N ASN A 70 3.09 -5.25 -9.44
CA ASN A 70 3.82 -5.53 -8.21
C ASN A 70 3.31 -6.82 -7.56
N LYS A 71 4.03 -7.93 -7.78
CA LYS A 71 3.59 -9.28 -7.37
C LYS A 71 3.53 -9.49 -5.85
N GLY A 72 4.28 -8.68 -5.08
CA GLY A 72 4.34 -8.80 -3.62
C GLY A 72 3.26 -8.03 -2.87
N LEU A 73 2.43 -7.23 -3.58
CA LEU A 73 1.40 -6.42 -2.94
C LEU A 73 0.16 -7.25 -2.57
N CYS A 74 -0.45 -6.89 -1.46
CA CYS A 74 -1.67 -7.47 -0.94
C CYS A 74 -2.56 -6.39 -0.31
N GLY A 75 -3.82 -6.75 0.00
CA GLY A 75 -4.76 -5.87 0.70
C GLY A 75 -5.15 -4.64 -0.10
N GLY A 76 -5.23 -3.50 0.57
CA GLY A 76 -5.77 -2.27 -0.02
C GLY A 76 -7.26 -2.34 -0.27
N MET A 77 -7.76 -1.38 -1.05
CA MET A 77 -9.18 -1.32 -1.37
C MET A 77 -9.58 -2.45 -2.34
N PRO A 78 -10.80 -3.02 -2.21
CA PRO A 78 -11.23 -4.17 -3.01
C PRO A 78 -11.09 -3.99 -4.53
N GLN A 79 -11.22 -2.75 -5.02
CA GLN A 79 -11.13 -2.42 -6.44
C GLN A 79 -9.73 -2.62 -7.05
N LEU A 80 -8.69 -2.76 -6.23
CA LEU A 80 -7.33 -3.04 -6.71
C LEU A 80 -7.13 -4.51 -7.12
N ASN A 81 -8.08 -5.39 -6.79
CA ASN A 81 -8.01 -6.83 -7.12
C ASN A 81 -6.72 -7.51 -6.63
N LEU A 82 -6.20 -7.08 -5.47
CA LEU A 82 -5.02 -7.66 -4.84
C LEU A 82 -5.41 -8.83 -3.92
N PRO A 83 -4.53 -9.81 -3.70
CA PRO A 83 -4.77 -10.88 -2.74
C PRO A 83 -4.90 -10.31 -1.32
N LEU A 84 -5.64 -10.98 -0.44
CA LEU A 84 -5.64 -10.63 0.97
C LEU A 84 -4.26 -10.87 1.58
N CYS A 85 -3.82 -9.96 2.45
CA CYS A 85 -2.57 -10.17 3.18
C CYS A 85 -2.74 -11.34 4.15
N ASN A 86 -1.79 -12.30 4.11
CA ASN A 86 -1.74 -13.39 5.07
C ASN A 86 -1.32 -12.84 6.45
N SER A 87 -2.28 -12.29 7.19
CA SER A 87 -2.08 -12.08 8.62
C SER A 87 -2.02 -13.45 9.28
N ARG A 88 -0.85 -13.83 9.81
CA ARG A 88 -0.86 -14.82 10.90
C ARG A 88 -1.77 -14.24 11.97
N LYS A 89 -2.86 -14.96 12.24
CA LYS A 89 -3.97 -14.61 13.15
C LYS A 89 -3.50 -13.73 14.30
N MET A 90 -4.15 -12.57 14.51
CA MET A 90 -4.21 -12.01 15.85
C MET A 90 -4.71 -13.11 16.79
N PRO A 91 -4.10 -13.33 17.97
CA PRO A 91 -4.59 -14.36 18.89
C PRO A 91 -6.05 -14.05 19.23
N GLU A 92 -6.96 -14.93 18.81
CA GLU A 92 -8.33 -14.99 19.30
C GLU A 92 -8.23 -15.11 20.83
N LYS A 93 -8.57 -14.02 21.55
CA LYS A 93 -8.86 -14.14 22.97
C LYS A 93 -10.08 -15.06 23.07
N GLY A 94 -9.84 -16.29 23.52
CA GLY A 94 -10.89 -17.24 23.85
C GLY A 94 -11.87 -16.61 24.84
N LEU A 95 -13.11 -16.43 24.41
CA LEU A 95 -14.24 -16.32 25.31
C LEU A 95 -14.70 -17.75 25.58
N ASP A 96 -14.15 -18.34 26.64
CA ASP A 96 -14.70 -19.52 27.30
C ASP A 96 -16.13 -19.19 27.77
N HIS A 97 -17.12 -19.55 26.97
CA HIS A 97 -18.49 -19.70 27.44
C HIS A 97 -18.64 -21.13 27.96
N LYS A 98 -18.17 -21.34 29.20
CA LYS A 98 -18.49 -22.55 29.95
C LYS A 98 -19.97 -22.53 30.28
N ARG A 99 -20.74 -23.41 29.63
CA ARG A 99 -22.14 -23.71 29.94
C ARG A 99 -22.24 -24.25 31.37
N ARG A 100 -23.29 -23.81 32.07
CA ARG A 100 -24.00 -24.42 33.22
C ARG A 100 -23.26 -25.47 34.06
N SER A 101 -23.18 -25.18 35.35
CA SER A 101 -23.90 -25.97 36.36
C SER A 101 -24.43 -25.07 37.45
#